data_AF-A0A1Q3EMY2-F1
#
_entry.id   AF-A0A1Q3EMY2-F1
#
_cell.length_a   1.000
_cell.length_b   1.000
_cell.length_c   1.000
_cell.angle_alpha   90.00
_cell.angle_beta   90.00
_cell.angle_gamma   90.00
#
_symmetry.space_group_name_H-M   'P 1'
#
loop_
_entity.id
_entity.type
_entity.pdbx_description
1 polymer ?
#
loop_
_entity_poly.entity_id
_entity_poly.type
_entity_poly.pdbx_seq_one_letter_code
_entity_poly.pdbx_strand_id
1 'polypeptide(L)'
;MSLAGLPKRIIKETERLVADPAPGITASPHDDNLRYFDVTIQGPEGSPFQSGVFKLELFLPEEYPMAPPKVRFLTKIYHPNIDKLGRICLDILKDKWSPALQIRTVLLSVQALLSAPNPDDPLATDVAKHYKENEQDAQRYSCTQASATELTYRIHSPGIFQNLGRWPFSSHYQSGLFVNLWEIVNVWMSR
;
A
#
# COMPACT_ATOMS: atom_id res chain seq x y z
N MET A 1 11.66 -22.52 -10.50
CA MET A 1 10.62 -23.37 -9.86
C MET A 1 9.49 -23.60 -10.84
N SER A 2 8.77 -24.71 -10.71
CA SER A 2 7.84 -25.16 -11.75
C SER A 2 6.54 -24.35 -11.72
N LEU A 3 6.19 -23.72 -12.85
CA LEU A 3 4.85 -23.19 -13.11
C LEU A 3 3.79 -24.31 -13.19
N ALA A 4 4.19 -25.58 -13.15
CA ALA A 4 3.27 -26.71 -13.21
C ALA A 4 2.36 -26.73 -11.98
N GLY A 5 1.05 -26.67 -12.23
CA GLY A 5 0.01 -26.70 -11.20
C GLY A 5 -0.63 -25.35 -10.90
N LEU A 6 -0.04 -24.23 -11.33
CA LEU A 6 -0.69 -22.92 -11.20
C LEU A 6 -1.78 -22.76 -12.27
N PRO A 7 -2.99 -22.28 -11.93
CA PRO A 7 -4.00 -21.96 -12.94
C PRO A 7 -3.47 -20.98 -13.99
N LYS A 8 -3.75 -21.24 -15.27
CA LYS A 8 -3.33 -20.38 -16.40
C LYS A 8 -3.68 -18.90 -16.19
N ARG A 9 -4.80 -18.63 -15.51
CA ARG A 9 -5.25 -17.29 -15.15
C ARG A 9 -4.21 -16.53 -14.32
N ILE A 10 -3.68 -17.15 -13.26
CA ILE A 10 -2.70 -16.51 -12.36
C ILE A 10 -1.40 -16.23 -13.11
N ILE A 11 -0.93 -17.17 -13.92
CA ILE A 11 0.28 -17.01 -14.74
C ILE A 11 0.11 -15.80 -15.67
N LYS A 12 -1.01 -15.73 -16.40
CA LYS A 12 -1.27 -14.63 -17.36
C LYS A 12 -1.45 -13.28 -16.69
N GLU A 13 -2.07 -13.21 -15.53
CA GLU A 13 -2.16 -11.95 -14.78
C GLU A 13 -0.82 -11.49 -14.24
N THR A 14 -0.01 -12.43 -13.72
CA THR A 14 1.34 -12.13 -13.24
C THR A 14 2.24 -11.60 -14.36
N GLU A 15 2.24 -12.26 -15.52
CA GLU A 15 2.96 -11.81 -16.72
C GLU A 15 2.55 -10.38 -17.11
N ARG A 16 1.26 -10.06 -17.05
CA ARG A 16 0.74 -8.72 -17.38
C ARG A 16 1.12 -7.67 -16.35
N LEU A 17 1.08 -7.98 -15.06
CA LEU A 17 1.49 -7.05 -14.00
C LEU A 17 2.96 -6.64 -14.14
N VAL A 18 3.82 -7.55 -14.59
CA VAL A 18 5.25 -7.28 -14.85
C VAL A 18 5.44 -6.52 -16.16
N ALA A 19 4.75 -6.92 -17.23
CA ALA A 19 4.92 -6.32 -18.55
C ALA A 19 4.30 -4.92 -18.69
N ASP A 20 3.20 -4.65 -17.97
CA ASP A 20 2.45 -3.38 -18.00
C ASP A 20 1.98 -3.00 -16.58
N PRO A 21 2.90 -2.54 -15.71
CA PRO A 21 2.55 -2.14 -14.35
C PRO A 21 1.64 -0.92 -14.36
N ALA A 22 0.63 -0.92 -13.48
CA ALA A 22 -0.22 0.26 -13.31
C ALA A 22 0.57 1.43 -12.69
N PRO A 23 0.30 2.68 -13.08
CA PRO A 23 0.99 3.85 -12.51
C PRO A 23 0.93 3.89 -10.99
N GLY A 24 2.10 4.00 -10.36
CA GLY A 24 2.22 4.04 -8.89
C GLY A 24 1.91 2.72 -8.19
N ILE A 25 1.77 1.59 -8.91
CA ILE A 25 1.47 0.28 -8.33
C ILE A 25 2.51 -0.74 -8.80
N THR A 26 3.10 -1.46 -7.85
CA THR A 26 3.92 -2.65 -8.13
C THR A 26 3.33 -3.85 -7.42
N ALA A 27 3.25 -5.00 -8.09
CA ALA A 27 2.77 -6.25 -7.51
C ALA A 27 3.65 -7.39 -8.01
N SER A 28 4.40 -8.03 -7.11
CA SER A 28 5.33 -9.12 -7.43
C SER A 28 4.97 -10.36 -6.63
N PRO A 29 4.87 -11.54 -7.26
CA PRO A 29 4.64 -12.78 -6.53
C PRO A 29 5.86 -13.13 -5.66
N HIS A 30 5.64 -13.83 -4.55
CA HIS A 30 6.72 -14.42 -3.77
C HIS A 30 7.35 -15.60 -4.52
N ASP A 31 8.65 -15.81 -4.29
CA ASP A 31 9.41 -16.89 -4.94
C ASP A 31 8.94 -18.30 -4.50
N ASP A 32 8.50 -18.43 -3.24
CA ASP A 32 8.04 -19.67 -2.63
C ASP A 32 6.53 -19.91 -2.80
N ASN A 33 5.75 -18.85 -3.00
CA ASN A 33 4.30 -18.93 -3.20
C ASN A 33 3.81 -17.95 -4.28
N LEU A 34 3.63 -18.46 -5.50
CA LEU A 34 3.15 -17.67 -6.64
C LEU A 34 1.68 -17.21 -6.54
N ARG A 35 0.96 -17.55 -5.46
CA ARG A 35 -0.37 -17.01 -5.12
C ARG A 35 -0.29 -15.84 -4.16
N TYR A 36 0.87 -15.60 -3.57
CA TYR A 36 1.12 -14.53 -2.61
C TYR A 36 1.93 -13.42 -3.28
N PHE A 37 1.51 -12.18 -3.11
CA PHE A 37 2.10 -11.03 -3.78
C PHE A 37 2.48 -9.95 -2.76
N ASP A 38 3.70 -9.45 -2.90
CA ASP A 38 4.11 -8.18 -2.32
C ASP A 38 3.62 -7.05 -3.22
N VAL A 39 2.85 -6.14 -2.63
CA VAL A 39 2.25 -5.02 -3.35
C VAL A 39 2.73 -3.72 -2.72
N THR A 40 3.06 -2.75 -3.58
CA THR A 40 3.30 -1.36 -3.17
C THR A 40 2.40 -0.44 -3.97
N ILE A 41 1.72 0.47 -3.28
CA ILE A 41 0.84 1.49 -3.86
C ILE A 41 1.35 2.87 -3.44
N GLN A 42 1.60 3.73 -4.43
CA GLN A 42 1.82 5.14 -4.23
C GLN A 42 0.48 5.85 -4.01
N GLY A 43 0.45 6.73 -3.03
CA GLY A 43 -0.74 7.53 -2.72
C GLY A 43 -1.11 8.44 -3.90
N PRO A 44 -2.41 8.53 -4.25
CA PRO A 44 -2.86 9.32 -5.39
C PRO A 44 -2.52 10.81 -5.28
N GLU A 45 -2.18 11.43 -6.41
CA GLU A 45 -2.06 12.90 -6.50
C GLU A 45 -3.38 13.60 -6.16
N GLY A 46 -3.28 14.73 -5.46
CA GLY A 46 -4.45 15.49 -5.01
C GLY A 46 -5.22 14.85 -3.84
N SER A 47 -4.79 13.68 -3.36
CA SER A 47 -5.36 13.05 -2.17
C SER A 47 -4.56 13.40 -0.90
N PRO A 48 -5.15 13.24 0.30
CA PRO A 48 -4.41 13.32 1.55
C PRO A 48 -3.28 12.31 1.67
N PHE A 49 -3.19 11.31 0.79
CA PHE A 49 -2.17 10.28 0.84
C PHE A 49 -1.05 10.52 -0.17
N GLN A 50 -1.09 11.63 -0.91
CA GLN A 50 -0.08 12.00 -1.90
C GLN A 50 1.33 11.91 -1.30
N SER A 51 2.28 11.44 -2.11
CA SER A 51 3.68 11.19 -1.72
C SER A 51 3.89 10.06 -0.72
N GLY A 52 2.84 9.42 -0.19
CA GLY A 52 2.97 8.23 0.63
C GLY A 52 3.21 6.97 -0.19
N VAL A 53 3.89 6.00 0.42
CA VAL A 53 4.13 4.67 -0.17
C VAL A 53 3.63 3.59 0.80
N PHE A 54 2.65 2.82 0.35
CA PHE A 54 1.95 1.85 1.17
C PHE A 54 2.28 0.44 0.72
N LYS A 55 2.77 -0.39 1.63
CA LYS A 55 2.95 -1.82 1.42
C LYS A 55 1.67 -2.55 1.74
N LEU A 56 1.30 -3.47 0.87
CA LEU A 56 0.15 -4.36 1.01
C LEU A 56 0.62 -5.80 0.73
N GLU A 57 -0.12 -6.76 1.24
CA GLU A 57 -0.05 -8.15 0.79
C GLU A 57 -1.33 -8.48 0.03
N LEU A 58 -1.18 -9.33 -0.98
CA LEU A 58 -2.31 -9.89 -1.73
C LEU A 58 -2.15 -11.40 -1.84
N PHE A 59 -3.21 -12.13 -1.54
CA PHE A 59 -3.25 -13.58 -1.64
C PHE A 59 -4.40 -14.06 -2.53
N LEU A 60 -4.09 -14.97 -3.45
CA LEU A 60 -5.04 -15.62 -4.34
C LEU A 60 -5.48 -16.97 -3.76
N PRO A 61 -6.70 -17.08 -3.22
CA PRO A 61 -7.18 -18.35 -2.64
C PRO A 61 -7.30 -19.46 -3.70
N GLU A 62 -7.50 -20.69 -3.26
CA GLU A 62 -7.58 -21.85 -4.14
C GLU A 62 -8.69 -21.69 -5.19
N GLU A 63 -9.82 -21.11 -4.78
CA GLU A 63 -11.00 -20.87 -5.59
C GLU A 63 -10.87 -19.67 -6.54
N TYR A 64 -9.76 -18.93 -6.52
CA TYR A 64 -9.54 -17.81 -7.44
C TYR A 64 -9.58 -18.28 -8.90
N PRO A 65 -10.35 -17.63 -9.81
CA PRO A 65 -11.02 -16.34 -9.66
C PRO A 65 -12.51 -16.40 -9.27
N MET A 66 -13.05 -17.55 -8.87
CA MET A 66 -14.43 -17.65 -8.38
C MET A 66 -14.61 -16.97 -7.03
N ALA A 67 -13.57 -16.98 -6.18
CA ALA A 67 -13.48 -16.15 -4.98
C ALA A 67 -12.56 -14.93 -5.19
N PRO A 68 -12.81 -13.80 -4.51
CA PRO A 68 -11.97 -12.61 -4.59
C PRO A 68 -10.58 -12.85 -3.97
N PRO A 69 -9.56 -12.07 -4.38
CA PRO A 69 -8.28 -12.04 -3.68
C PRO A 69 -8.46 -11.51 -2.26
N LYS A 70 -7.58 -11.92 -1.35
CA LYS A 70 -7.45 -11.32 -0.02
C LYS A 70 -6.40 -10.24 -0.09
N VAL A 71 -6.73 -9.01 0.33
CA VAL A 71 -5.83 -7.86 0.27
C VAL A 71 -5.88 -7.12 1.61
N ARG A 72 -4.71 -6.77 2.16
CA ARG A 72 -4.64 -5.90 3.33
C ARG A 72 -3.40 -5.03 3.31
N PHE A 73 -3.48 -3.90 4.01
CA PHE A 73 -2.34 -3.02 4.26
C PHE A 73 -1.39 -3.64 5.30
N LEU A 74 -0.10 -3.58 4.99
CA LEU A 74 0.99 -3.83 5.93
C LEU A 74 1.47 -2.52 6.54
N THR A 75 1.50 -1.46 5.74
CA THR A 75 1.77 -0.11 6.22
C THR A 75 0.54 0.44 6.94
N LYS A 76 0.70 0.91 8.19
CA LYS A 76 -0.38 1.59 8.91
C LYS A 76 -0.85 2.82 8.14
N ILE A 77 -2.15 3.05 8.12
CA ILE A 77 -2.78 4.17 7.40
C ILE A 77 -3.94 4.73 8.20
N TYR A 78 -4.09 6.06 8.18
CA TYR A 78 -5.21 6.76 8.78
C TYR A 78 -6.31 6.95 7.73
N HIS A 79 -7.26 6.01 7.66
CA HIS A 79 -8.30 6.01 6.63
C HIS A 79 -9.61 5.40 7.15
N PRO A 80 -10.79 5.99 6.90
CA PRO A 80 -12.06 5.53 7.46
C PRO A 80 -12.45 4.10 7.02
N ASN A 81 -12.13 3.71 5.77
CA ASN A 81 -12.45 2.38 5.23
C ASN A 81 -11.33 1.33 5.40
N ILE A 82 -10.28 1.63 6.18
CA ILE A 82 -9.17 0.70 6.46
C ILE A 82 -8.95 0.66 7.97
N ASP A 83 -8.94 -0.54 8.56
CA ASP A 83 -8.78 -0.67 10.00
C ASP A 83 -7.32 -0.78 10.47
N LYS A 84 -7.13 -0.90 11.79
CA LYS A 84 -5.80 -0.99 12.44
C LYS A 84 -5.01 -2.24 12.07
N LEU A 85 -5.66 -3.27 11.51
CA LEU A 85 -5.03 -4.49 11.00
C LEU A 85 -4.79 -4.44 9.48
N GLY A 86 -5.13 -3.33 8.84
CA GLY A 86 -5.01 -3.10 7.41
C GLY A 86 -6.12 -3.72 6.57
N ARG A 87 -7.21 -4.22 7.18
CA ARG A 87 -8.35 -4.78 6.45
C ARG A 87 -9.10 -3.67 5.71
N ILE A 88 -9.51 -3.95 4.48
CA ILE A 88 -10.12 -2.97 3.58
C ILE A 88 -11.62 -3.24 3.44
N CYS A 89 -12.46 -2.20 3.54
CA CYS A 89 -13.85 -2.28 3.10
C CYS A 89 -13.94 -1.84 1.64
N LEU A 90 -14.07 -2.81 0.75
CA LEU A 90 -14.30 -2.57 -0.67
C LEU A 90 -15.26 -3.65 -1.18
N ASP A 91 -16.34 -3.24 -1.83
CA ASP A 91 -17.42 -4.10 -2.28
C ASP A 91 -16.97 -5.13 -3.33
N ILE A 92 -16.03 -4.77 -4.21
CA ILE A 92 -15.43 -5.69 -5.17
C ILE A 92 -14.61 -6.82 -4.52
N LEU A 93 -14.27 -6.71 -3.24
CA LEU A 93 -13.63 -7.79 -2.47
C LEU A 93 -14.64 -8.66 -1.71
N LYS A 94 -15.94 -8.39 -1.89
CA LYS A 94 -17.06 -9.02 -1.20
C LYS A 94 -18.16 -9.41 -2.22
N ASP A 95 -19.32 -8.78 -2.13
CA ASP A 95 -20.54 -9.10 -2.87
C ASP A 95 -20.53 -8.63 -4.33
N LYS A 96 -19.70 -7.63 -4.66
CA LYS A 96 -19.53 -7.17 -6.05
C LYS A 96 -18.31 -7.77 -6.75
N TRP A 97 -17.70 -8.79 -6.16
CA TRP A 97 -16.65 -9.55 -6.83
C TRP A 97 -17.21 -10.21 -8.10
N SER A 98 -16.43 -10.17 -9.18
CA SER A 98 -16.71 -10.89 -10.41
C SER A 98 -15.43 -11.58 -10.89
N PRO A 99 -15.48 -12.85 -11.34
CA PRO A 99 -14.32 -13.54 -11.92
C PRO A 99 -13.71 -12.84 -13.15
N ALA A 100 -14.43 -11.86 -13.73
CA ALA A 100 -13.92 -10.99 -14.78
C ALA A 100 -12.85 -10.00 -14.27
N LEU A 101 -12.94 -9.58 -13.00
CA LEU A 101 -11.99 -8.67 -12.37
C LEU A 101 -10.61 -9.31 -12.24
N GLN A 102 -9.58 -8.49 -12.38
CA GLN A 102 -8.17 -8.88 -12.34
C GLN A 102 -7.49 -8.25 -11.12
N ILE A 103 -6.34 -8.79 -10.72
CA ILE A 103 -5.46 -8.23 -9.68
C ILE A 103 -5.22 -6.74 -9.95
N ARG A 104 -4.88 -6.39 -11.20
CA ARG A 104 -4.67 -4.99 -11.62
C ARG A 104 -5.87 -4.10 -11.31
N THR A 105 -7.08 -4.57 -11.63
CA THR A 105 -8.32 -3.81 -11.37
C THR A 105 -8.56 -3.65 -9.88
N VAL A 106 -8.35 -4.71 -9.09
CA VAL A 106 -8.48 -4.65 -7.63
C VAL A 106 -7.52 -3.64 -7.03
N LEU A 107 -6.25 -3.66 -7.43
CA LEU A 107 -5.24 -2.74 -6.92
C LEU A 107 -5.51 -1.28 -7.33
N LEU A 108 -6.03 -1.05 -8.54
CA LEU A 108 -6.48 0.28 -8.96
C LEU A 108 -7.70 0.77 -8.16
N SER A 109 -8.61 -0.12 -7.78
CA SER A 109 -9.74 0.26 -6.93
C SER A 109 -9.30 0.57 -5.50
N VAL A 110 -8.30 -0.14 -4.96
CA VAL A 110 -7.64 0.24 -3.69
C VAL A 110 -6.91 1.59 -3.84
N GLN A 111 -6.21 1.77 -4.96
CA GLN A 111 -5.80 3.05 -5.58
C GLN A 111 -6.80 4.18 -5.30
N ALA A 112 -7.95 4.04 -5.94
CA ALA A 112 -9.02 5.04 -5.98
C ALA A 112 -9.70 5.25 -4.61
N LEU A 113 -9.77 4.21 -3.77
CA LEU A 113 -10.31 4.33 -2.42
C LEU A 113 -9.54 5.38 -1.60
N LEU A 114 -8.21 5.47 -1.76
CA LEU A 114 -7.40 6.49 -1.09
C LEU A 114 -7.76 7.91 -1.54
N SER A 115 -8.18 8.11 -2.79
CA SER A 115 -8.62 9.41 -3.29
C SER A 115 -9.97 9.85 -2.74
N ALA A 116 -10.83 8.90 -2.38
CA ALA A 116 -12.19 9.17 -1.93
C ALA A 116 -12.52 8.40 -0.63
N PRO A 117 -11.96 8.82 0.52
CA PRO A 117 -12.34 8.27 1.82
C PRO A 117 -13.84 8.40 2.06
N ASN A 118 -14.50 7.32 2.48
CA ASN A 118 -15.94 7.31 2.75
C ASN A 118 -16.22 7.11 4.25
N PRO A 119 -16.45 8.17 5.03
CA PRO A 119 -16.74 8.05 6.46
C PRO A 119 -18.16 7.56 6.77
N ASP A 120 -19.05 7.44 5.78
CA ASP A 120 -20.42 6.95 5.99
C ASP A 120 -20.54 5.42 6.02
N ASP A 121 -19.57 4.70 5.47
CA ASP A 121 -19.44 3.23 5.58
C ASP A 121 -18.05 2.82 6.12
N PRO A 122 -17.74 3.11 7.40
CA PRO A 122 -16.39 2.98 7.92
C PRO A 122 -16.08 1.59 8.48
N LEU A 123 -14.79 1.20 8.42
CA LEU A 123 -14.22 0.15 9.28
C LEU A 123 -13.54 0.74 10.51
N ALA A 124 -12.93 1.92 10.38
CA ALA A 124 -12.31 2.65 11.48
C ALA A 124 -13.25 3.76 11.95
N THR A 125 -14.10 3.45 12.93
CA THR A 125 -15.16 4.35 13.41
C THR A 125 -14.60 5.60 14.10
N ASP A 126 -13.44 5.50 14.76
CA ASP A 126 -12.70 6.62 15.33
C ASP A 126 -12.20 7.58 14.25
N VAL A 127 -11.59 7.04 13.19
CA VAL A 127 -11.13 7.82 12.03
C VAL A 127 -12.31 8.48 11.33
N ALA A 128 -13.38 7.74 11.08
CA ALA A 128 -14.57 8.25 10.41
C ALA A 128 -15.26 9.36 11.20
N LYS A 129 -15.33 9.24 12.53
CA LYS A 129 -15.83 10.31 13.39
C LYS A 129 -15.01 11.59 13.22
N HIS A 130 -13.68 11.49 13.20
CA HIS A 130 -12.81 12.64 12.98
C HIS A 130 -13.06 13.27 11.59
N TYR A 131 -13.15 12.47 10.53
CA TYR A 131 -13.48 12.97 9.18
C TYR A 131 -14.84 13.71 9.13
N LYS A 132 -15.83 13.26 9.90
CA LYS A 132 -17.15 13.90 9.98
C LYS A 132 -17.15 15.19 10.81
N GLU A 133 -16.38 15.23 11.90
CA GLU A 133 -16.31 16.38 12.79
C GLU A 133 -15.44 17.51 12.21
N ASN A 134 -14.31 17.17 11.60
CA ASN A 134 -13.40 18.12 10.99
C ASN A 134 -12.60 17.46 9.85
N GLU A 135 -13.18 17.46 8.66
CA GLU A 135 -12.58 16.83 7.48
C GLU A 135 -11.19 17.40 7.15
N GLN A 136 -11.00 18.72 7.25
CA GLN A 136 -9.72 19.36 6.93
C GLN A 136 -8.60 18.92 7.86
N ASP A 137 -8.89 18.82 9.16
CA ASP A 137 -7.89 18.34 10.13
C ASP A 137 -7.59 16.85 9.94
N ALA A 138 -8.62 16.04 9.71
CA ALA A 138 -8.46 14.62 9.42
C ALA A 138 -7.60 14.39 8.16
N GLN A 139 -7.82 15.16 7.09
CA GLN A 139 -7.00 15.10 5.87
C GLN A 139 -5.55 15.54 6.13
N ARG A 140 -5.31 16.59 6.94
CA ARG A 140 -3.96 16.99 7.34
C ARG A 140 -3.24 15.90 8.14
N TYR A 141 -3.96 15.24 9.05
CA TYR A 141 -3.42 14.12 9.83
C TYR A 141 -3.04 12.95 8.91
N SER A 142 -3.93 12.57 7.97
CA SER A 142 -3.67 11.57 6.93
C SER A 142 -2.43 11.89 6.10
N CYS A 143 -2.26 13.15 5.67
CA CYS A 143 -1.10 13.61 4.90
C CYS A 143 0.21 13.51 5.67
N THR A 144 0.18 13.86 6.95
CA THR A 144 1.37 13.76 7.79
C THR A 144 1.76 12.29 7.99
N GLN A 145 0.79 11.40 8.22
CA GLN A 145 0.99 9.94 8.27
C GLN A 145 1.52 9.37 6.96
N ALA A 146 0.94 9.75 5.82
CA ALA A 146 1.39 9.32 4.50
C ALA A 146 2.84 9.76 4.22
N SER A 147 3.21 10.99 4.57
CA SER A 147 4.59 11.48 4.36
C SER A 147 5.63 10.68 5.16
N ALA A 148 5.26 10.15 6.33
CA ALA A 148 6.15 9.30 7.13
C ALA A 148 6.38 7.91 6.50
N THR A 149 5.42 7.40 5.73
CA THR A 149 5.56 6.09 5.07
C THR A 149 6.64 6.11 3.98
N GLU A 150 6.74 7.20 3.24
CA GLU A 150 7.76 7.39 2.20
C GLU A 150 9.18 7.44 2.77
N LEU A 151 9.38 8.15 3.88
CA LEU A 151 10.66 8.16 4.58
C LEU A 151 11.06 6.74 5.02
N THR A 152 10.11 5.99 5.56
CA THR A 152 10.32 4.60 5.97
C THR A 152 10.67 3.71 4.79
N TYR A 153 9.95 3.88 3.68
CA TYR A 153 10.19 3.11 2.45
C TYR A 153 11.59 3.37 1.90
N ARG A 154 12.04 4.62 1.85
CA ARG A 154 13.38 5.00 1.37
C ARG A 154 14.51 4.43 2.23
N ILE A 155 14.33 4.40 3.56
CA ILE A 155 15.34 3.87 4.48
C ILE A 155 15.50 2.34 4.31
N HIS A 156 14.40 1.63 4.07
CA HIS A 156 14.38 0.16 4.04
C HIS A 156 14.43 -0.45 2.63
N SER A 157 14.56 0.37 1.58
CA SER A 157 14.68 -0.09 0.18
C SER A 157 16.11 0.12 -0.33
N PRO A 158 17.05 -0.82 -0.06
CA PRO A 158 18.47 -0.64 -0.35
C PRO A 158 18.82 -0.49 -1.84
N GLY A 159 17.89 -0.78 -2.77
CA GLY A 159 18.13 -0.75 -4.21
C GLY A 159 18.01 0.61 -4.92
N ILE A 160 17.47 1.65 -4.27
CA ILE A 160 17.17 2.94 -4.96
C ILE A 160 18.37 3.91 -4.96
N PHE A 161 19.45 3.61 -4.22
CA PHE A 161 20.58 4.54 -4.01
C PHE A 161 21.80 4.35 -4.93
N GLN A 162 21.75 3.51 -5.97
CA GLN A 162 22.92 3.34 -6.84
C GLN A 162 23.10 4.41 -7.92
N ASN A 163 22.11 5.29 -8.19
CA ASN A 163 22.20 6.20 -9.36
C ASN A 163 21.71 7.65 -9.17
N LEU A 164 21.66 8.17 -7.94
CA LEU A 164 21.50 9.62 -7.74
C LEU A 164 22.73 10.17 -7.03
N GLY A 165 23.41 11.07 -7.74
CA GLY A 165 24.72 11.61 -7.42
C GLY A 165 24.87 12.14 -6.00
N ARG A 166 26.13 12.08 -5.55
CA ARG A 166 26.69 12.76 -4.37
C ARG A 166 25.83 13.95 -3.91
N TRP A 167 25.23 13.81 -2.73
CA TRP A 167 24.77 14.95 -1.96
C TRP A 167 25.99 15.82 -1.57
N PRO A 168 25.94 17.15 -1.73
CA PRO A 168 27.02 18.03 -1.35
C PRO A 168 26.88 18.36 0.14
N PHE A 169 27.22 17.41 1.01
CA PHE A 169 27.69 17.78 2.34
C PHE A 169 29.13 17.32 2.47
N SER A 170 29.99 18.29 2.17
CA SER A 170 31.42 18.30 2.45
C SER A 170 31.70 17.73 3.83
N SER A 171 32.76 16.94 3.89
CA SER A 171 33.41 16.39 5.06
C SER A 171 33.45 17.35 6.26
N HIS A 172 32.66 17.04 7.28
CA HIS A 172 33.00 17.10 8.70
C HIS A 172 31.70 16.89 9.48
N TYR A 173 31.55 15.70 10.06
CA TYR A 173 30.75 15.34 11.25
C TYR A 173 30.52 13.83 11.17
N GLN A 174 31.55 13.07 11.54
CA GLN A 174 31.37 11.68 11.94
C GLN A 174 30.87 11.67 13.39
N SER A 175 29.94 10.73 13.65
CA SER A 175 29.38 10.31 14.94
C SER A 175 28.28 11.21 15.55
N GLY A 176 27.04 10.69 15.59
CA GLY A 176 26.04 11.14 16.56
C GLY A 176 24.56 11.19 16.14
N LEU A 177 24.23 11.42 14.86
CA LEU A 177 22.84 11.77 14.47
C LEU A 177 22.05 10.70 13.70
N PHE A 178 22.66 9.56 13.36
CA PHE A 178 21.96 8.50 12.62
C PHE A 178 21.07 7.59 13.50
N VAL A 179 21.08 7.75 14.82
CA VAL A 179 20.37 6.84 15.74
C VAL A 179 18.89 7.20 15.93
N ASN A 180 18.44 8.41 15.61
CA ASN A 180 17.11 8.86 16.07
C ASN A 180 16.01 8.96 15.02
N LEU A 181 16.28 8.83 13.72
CA LEU A 181 15.19 8.91 12.73
C LEU A 181 14.27 7.69 12.81
N TRP A 182 14.83 6.51 13.09
CA TRP A 182 14.08 5.26 13.22
C TRP A 182 13.17 5.25 14.45
N GLU A 183 13.67 5.69 15.62
CA GLU A 183 12.84 5.81 16.83
C GLU A 183 11.77 6.88 16.68
N ILE A 184 12.09 8.04 16.08
CA ILE A 184 11.12 9.11 15.86
C ILE A 184 9.99 8.63 14.94
N VAL A 185 10.31 7.99 13.83
CA VAL A 185 9.30 7.48 12.88
C VAL A 185 8.45 6.38 13.54
N ASN A 186 9.06 5.43 14.27
CA ASN A 186 8.32 4.36 14.95
C ASN A 186 7.45 4.86 16.11
N VAL A 187 7.94 5.83 16.90
CA VAL A 187 7.15 6.45 17.97
C VAL A 187 5.97 7.24 17.38
N TRP A 188 6.16 7.88 16.23
CA TRP A 188 5.11 8.65 15.56
C TRP A 188 4.08 7.77 14.82
N MET A 189 4.49 6.59 14.32
CA MET A 189 3.58 5.57 13.75
C MET A 189 2.89 4.69 14.81
N SER A 190 3.28 4.79 16.08
CA SER A 190 2.72 3.97 17.18
C SER A 190 1.74 4.73 18.07
N ARG A 191 1.59 6.04 17.86
CA ARG A 191 0.58 6.90 18.50
C ARG A 191 -0.58 7.12 17.55
#